data_AF-A0A517WSZ3-F1
#
_entry.id   AF-A0A517WSZ3-F1
#
_cell.length_a   1.000
_cell.length_b   1.000
_cell.length_c   1.000
_cell.angle_alpha   90.00
_cell.angle_beta   90.00
_cell.angle_gamma   90.00
#
_symmetry.space_group_name_H-M   'P 1'
#
loop_
_entity.id
_entity.type
_entity.pdbx_description
1 polymer ?
#
loop_
_entity_poly.entity_id
_entity_poly.type
_entity_poly.pdbx_seq_one_letter_code
_entity_poly.pdbx_strand_id
1 'polypeptide(L)'
;MNYYGLFITMFLLTVVGCGNDDPQPDDPANDFSMLDLTDPDEIADWEASSDNIDHSKIKVVKLSYFYDVLGNKKPKPPRAVAIEISKSKLNGITPEQQQALDFFIENEREIHATVRKAIYNYYQVLYPDYKEAQEDASALYGGPKNIDDVLPPILNGTELDQIVEFASIRINSTTDGKATIGIEAFGEWDINGIGLRLQDGEVVEIGNAYVGL
;
A
#
# COMPACT_ATOMS: atom_id res chain seq x y z
N MET A 1 23.69 58.19 -33.57
CA MET A 1 22.99 57.98 -32.29
C MET A 1 22.59 56.50 -32.25
N ASN A 2 23.04 55.63 -31.36
CA ASN A 2 23.95 55.73 -30.22
C ASN A 2 24.64 54.35 -30.08
N TYR A 3 25.95 54.42 -29.77
CA TYR A 3 26.79 53.55 -28.94
C TYR A 3 26.62 52.02 -28.98
N TYR A 4 27.58 51.24 -29.51
CA TYR A 4 28.94 50.88 -28.98
C TYR A 4 28.94 49.94 -27.78
N GLY A 5 29.70 48.85 -27.92
CA GLY A 5 30.12 47.92 -26.87
C GLY A 5 30.36 46.53 -27.48
N LEU A 6 31.48 46.26 -28.18
CA LEU A 6 32.77 45.81 -27.61
C LEU A 6 32.59 44.73 -26.52
N PHE A 7 33.30 43.60 -26.45
CA PHE A 7 34.36 42.92 -27.19
C PHE A 7 34.60 41.63 -26.35
N ILE A 8 35.36 40.66 -26.87
CA ILE A 8 36.30 39.80 -26.09
C ILE A 8 35.82 38.48 -25.47
N THR A 9 36.42 37.42 -26.05
CA THR A 9 36.86 36.11 -25.53
C THR A 9 35.92 35.16 -24.82
N MET A 10 35.62 34.07 -25.53
CA MET A 10 36.08 32.71 -25.23
C MET A 10 36.56 32.43 -23.79
N PHE A 11 35.76 31.65 -23.07
CA PHE A 11 36.23 30.81 -21.96
C PHE A 11 35.79 29.37 -22.22
N LEU A 12 36.78 28.47 -22.24
CA LEU A 12 36.56 27.04 -22.07
C LEU A 12 35.86 26.79 -20.74
N LEU A 13 34.77 26.03 -20.76
CA LEU A 13 34.29 25.30 -19.58
C LEU A 13 34.62 23.82 -19.79
N THR A 14 35.72 23.42 -19.15
CA THR A 14 35.93 22.06 -18.69
C THR A 14 34.83 21.71 -17.69
N VAL A 15 34.03 20.68 -17.96
CA VAL A 15 33.29 19.99 -16.89
C VAL A 15 34.05 18.71 -16.57
N VAL A 16 35.01 18.87 -15.66
CA VAL A 16 35.39 17.78 -14.75
C VAL A 16 34.37 17.85 -13.61
N GLY A 17 33.60 16.80 -13.38
CA GLY A 17 32.69 16.76 -12.24
C GLY A 17 31.61 15.72 -12.39
N CYS A 18 31.87 14.56 -11.77
CA CYS A 18 30.96 13.64 -11.12
C CYS A 18 29.65 13.29 -11.84
N GLY A 19 29.51 11.99 -12.17
CA GLY A 19 28.20 11.39 -12.37
C GLY A 19 27.34 11.69 -11.15
N ASN A 20 26.40 12.60 -11.33
CA ASN A 20 25.19 12.59 -10.56
C ASN A 20 24.34 11.53 -11.25
N ASP A 21 24.23 10.39 -10.59
CA ASP A 21 23.05 9.54 -10.74
C ASP A 21 21.85 10.49 -10.60
N ASP A 22 21.22 10.83 -11.71
CA ASP A 22 19.91 11.46 -11.67
C ASP A 22 19.05 10.56 -10.76
N PRO A 23 18.39 11.09 -9.73
CA PRO A 23 17.44 10.30 -8.98
C PRO A 23 16.44 9.77 -10.01
N GLN A 24 16.44 8.45 -10.16
CA GLN A 24 15.51 7.75 -11.02
C GLN A 24 14.12 8.28 -10.66
N PRO A 25 13.33 8.79 -11.62
CA PRO A 25 12.03 9.37 -11.32
C PRO A 25 11.22 8.32 -10.56
N ASP A 26 10.67 8.74 -9.42
CA ASP A 26 9.81 7.92 -8.59
C ASP A 26 8.77 7.25 -9.50
N ASP A 27 8.70 5.91 -9.41
CA ASP A 27 7.78 5.13 -10.21
C ASP A 27 6.35 5.55 -9.84
N PRO A 28 5.58 6.15 -10.76
CA PRO A 28 4.23 6.64 -10.45
C PRO A 28 3.26 5.51 -10.08
N ALA A 29 3.64 4.24 -10.26
CA ALA A 29 2.89 3.09 -9.74
C ALA A 29 2.91 2.99 -8.20
N ASN A 30 3.80 3.71 -7.53
CA ASN A 30 3.92 3.72 -6.06
C ASN A 30 3.07 4.80 -5.36
N ASP A 31 2.39 5.66 -6.12
CA ASP A 31 1.68 6.85 -5.61
C ASP A 31 0.24 6.55 -5.12
N PHE A 32 -0.16 5.28 -5.11
CA PHE A 32 -1.53 4.85 -4.79
C PHE A 32 -1.70 4.23 -3.40
N SER A 33 -0.67 4.24 -2.55
CA SER A 33 -0.64 3.36 -1.39
C SER A 33 0.04 3.99 -0.18
N MET A 34 -0.76 4.12 0.88
CA MET A 34 -0.51 4.68 2.21
C MET A 34 -0.84 6.16 2.37
N LEU A 35 -1.58 6.44 3.45
CA LEU A 35 -1.30 7.64 4.23
C LEU A 35 0.21 7.58 4.56
N ASP A 36 1.06 8.21 3.74
CA ASP A 36 2.49 8.38 4.06
C ASP A 36 2.68 9.42 5.19
N LEU A 37 1.73 9.42 6.12
CA LEU A 37 1.65 10.26 7.31
C LEU A 37 2.60 9.69 8.35
N THR A 38 3.88 9.85 8.09
CA THR A 38 4.94 9.56 9.07
C THR A 38 5.48 10.83 9.70
N ASP A 39 5.19 11.99 9.12
CA ASP A 39 5.51 13.30 9.67
C ASP A 39 4.48 13.75 10.74
N PRO A 40 4.92 14.22 11.92
CA PRO A 40 4.02 14.63 12.99
C PRO A 40 3.07 15.79 12.65
N ASP A 41 3.49 16.75 11.83
CA ASP A 41 2.67 17.91 11.47
C ASP A 41 1.60 17.47 10.45
N GLU A 42 1.97 16.64 9.48
CA GLU A 42 1.02 16.06 8.52
C GLU A 42 -0.01 15.15 9.21
N ILE A 43 0.43 14.36 10.21
CA ILE A 43 -0.48 13.57 11.04
C ILE A 43 -1.47 14.49 11.76
N ALA A 44 -1.00 15.57 12.39
CA ALA A 44 -1.86 16.48 13.12
C ALA A 44 -2.89 17.17 12.21
N ASP A 45 -2.46 17.60 11.02
CA ASP A 45 -3.32 18.20 10.01
C ASP A 45 -4.39 17.22 9.51
N TRP A 46 -4.00 15.98 9.17
CA TRP A 46 -4.94 14.94 8.78
C TRP A 46 -5.91 14.60 9.90
N GLU A 47 -5.42 14.42 11.13
CA GLU A 47 -6.26 14.11 12.28
C GLU A 47 -7.31 15.21 12.53
N ALA A 48 -6.97 16.48 12.27
CA ALA A 48 -7.86 17.63 12.41
C ALA A 48 -8.76 17.87 11.19
N SER A 49 -8.49 17.22 10.06
CA SER A 49 -9.21 17.42 8.80
C SER A 49 -10.65 16.90 8.84
N SER A 50 -11.48 17.39 7.90
CA SER A 50 -12.82 16.85 7.65
C SER A 50 -12.82 15.44 7.05
N ASP A 51 -11.69 15.01 6.49
CA ASP A 51 -11.55 13.74 5.80
C ASP A 51 -11.35 12.58 6.79
N ASN A 52 -10.98 12.91 8.03
CA ASN A 52 -10.97 11.99 9.16
C ASN A 52 -12.40 11.71 9.69
N ILE A 53 -13.24 11.15 8.82
CA ILE A 53 -14.66 10.83 9.09
C ILE A 53 -14.79 9.85 10.26
N ASP A 54 -13.81 8.97 10.43
CA ASP A 54 -13.75 7.96 11.49
C ASP A 54 -13.28 8.50 12.85
N HIS A 55 -12.90 9.77 12.94
CA HIS A 55 -12.32 10.39 14.14
C HIS A 55 -11.15 9.57 14.71
N SER A 56 -10.28 9.14 13.81
CA SER A 56 -9.13 8.30 14.07
C SER A 56 -7.93 9.09 14.55
N LYS A 57 -7.04 8.39 15.25
CA LYS A 57 -5.65 8.82 15.47
C LYS A 57 -4.71 7.99 14.61
N ILE A 58 -3.58 8.56 14.26
CA ILE A 58 -2.50 7.85 13.58
C ILE A 58 -1.47 7.38 14.61
N LYS A 59 -1.09 6.10 14.51
CA LYS A 59 0.05 5.54 15.22
C LYS A 59 1.12 5.13 14.22
N VAL A 60 2.26 5.79 14.27
CA VAL A 60 3.43 5.40 13.48
C VAL A 60 4.16 4.24 14.17
N VAL A 61 4.35 3.14 13.45
CA VAL A 61 5.11 1.96 13.88
C VAL A 61 6.24 1.67 12.90
N LYS A 62 7.20 0.82 13.29
CA LYS A 62 8.24 0.34 12.40
C LYS A 62 7.94 -1.09 11.98
N LEU A 63 7.71 -1.30 10.68
CA LEU A 63 7.45 -2.61 10.09
C LEU A 63 8.66 -3.10 9.29
N SER A 64 8.82 -4.41 9.26
CA SER A 64 9.88 -5.09 8.53
C SER A 64 9.57 -5.14 7.03
N TYR A 65 10.61 -5.12 6.20
CA TYR A 65 10.46 -5.60 4.83
C TYR A 65 10.71 -7.10 4.78
N PHE A 66 9.76 -7.86 4.24
CA PHE A 66 9.95 -9.28 3.98
C PHE A 66 10.66 -9.46 2.63
N TYR A 67 11.88 -10.02 2.69
CA TYR A 67 12.77 -10.36 1.57
C TYR A 67 12.67 -11.86 1.24
N ASP A 68 12.90 -12.26 -0.02
CA ASP A 68 12.72 -13.62 -0.58
C ASP A 68 11.30 -14.21 -0.49
N VAL A 69 10.46 -13.64 0.36
CA VAL A 69 9.01 -13.73 0.31
C VAL A 69 8.59 -12.50 -0.49
N LEU A 70 7.78 -12.67 -1.53
CA LEU A 70 7.20 -11.57 -2.31
C LEU A 70 7.93 -11.10 -3.59
N GLY A 71 8.84 -11.88 -4.18
CA GLY A 71 9.57 -11.45 -5.40
C GLY A 71 10.55 -10.28 -5.18
N ASN A 72 10.64 -9.76 -3.95
CA ASN A 72 11.56 -8.72 -3.53
C ASN A 72 13.00 -9.23 -3.48
N LYS A 73 13.81 -8.81 -4.46
CA LYS A 73 15.19 -9.28 -4.65
C LYS A 73 16.24 -8.59 -3.79
N LYS A 74 15.86 -7.62 -2.94
CA LYS A 74 16.82 -6.92 -2.08
C LYS A 74 16.25 -6.69 -0.68
N PRO A 75 17.02 -6.99 0.38
CA PRO A 75 16.64 -6.59 1.72
C PRO A 75 16.58 -5.06 1.82
N LYS A 76 15.56 -4.56 2.50
CA LYS A 76 15.34 -3.13 2.78
C LYS A 76 15.30 -2.89 4.29
N PRO A 77 15.73 -1.72 4.79
CA PRO A 77 15.63 -1.38 6.20
C PRO A 77 14.15 -1.26 6.62
N PRO A 78 13.78 -1.56 7.88
CA PRO A 78 12.42 -1.36 8.36
C PRO A 78 11.88 0.04 8.04
N ARG A 79 10.61 0.12 7.67
CA ARG A 79 9.94 1.37 7.30
C ARG A 79 9.01 1.86 8.40
N ALA A 80 8.88 3.18 8.50
CA ALA A 80 7.80 3.79 9.27
C ALA A 80 6.48 3.55 8.53
N VAL A 81 5.44 3.17 9.27
CA VAL A 81 4.11 2.89 8.72
C VAL A 81 3.07 3.54 9.61
N ALA A 82 2.18 4.32 9.02
CA ALA A 82 1.02 4.87 9.67
C ALA A 82 -0.05 3.77 9.86
N ILE A 83 -0.49 3.57 11.10
CA ILE A 83 -1.64 2.73 11.43
C ILE A 83 -2.76 3.65 11.93
N GLU A 84 -3.90 3.61 11.24
CA GLU A 84 -5.08 4.36 11.65
C GLU A 84 -5.82 3.62 12.78
N ILE A 85 -6.19 4.30 13.87
CA ILE A 85 -6.96 3.71 14.95
C ILE A 85 -8.32 4.40 15.03
N SER A 86 -9.35 3.73 14.51
CA SER A 86 -10.71 4.28 14.36
C SER A 86 -11.35 4.71 15.68
N LYS A 87 -12.07 5.84 15.65
CA LYS A 87 -12.78 6.48 16.79
C LYS A 87 -11.92 6.88 17.99
N SER A 88 -10.59 6.75 17.90
CA SER A 88 -9.70 6.97 19.03
C SER A 88 -9.49 8.45 19.40
N LYS A 89 -9.90 9.40 18.56
CA LYS A 89 -10.02 10.82 18.98
C LYS A 89 -11.20 11.06 19.90
N LEU A 90 -12.27 10.28 19.76
CA LEU A 90 -13.46 10.43 20.59
C LEU A 90 -13.30 9.70 21.92
N ASN A 91 -12.82 8.46 21.88
CA ASN A 91 -12.89 7.55 23.02
C ASN A 91 -11.52 7.25 23.66
N GLY A 92 -10.43 7.76 23.06
CA GLY A 92 -9.10 7.21 23.30
C GLY A 92 -8.93 5.85 22.62
N ILE A 93 -7.71 5.30 22.71
CA ILE A 93 -7.43 3.93 22.25
C ILE A 93 -7.91 2.98 23.34
N THR A 94 -8.82 2.06 23.01
CA THR A 94 -9.34 1.07 23.97
C THR A 94 -8.32 -0.05 24.22
N PRO A 95 -8.45 -0.82 25.32
CA PRO A 95 -7.60 -1.98 25.57
C PRO A 95 -7.63 -3.00 24.42
N GLU A 96 -8.80 -3.23 23.82
CA GLU A 96 -8.95 -4.19 22.72
C GLU A 96 -8.27 -3.68 21.44
N GLN A 97 -8.33 -2.37 21.17
CA GLN A 97 -7.61 -1.77 20.05
C GLN A 97 -6.10 -1.83 20.26
N GLN A 98 -5.64 -1.55 21.48
CA GLN A 98 -4.22 -1.66 21.81
C GLN A 98 -3.75 -3.11 21.67
N GLN A 99 -4.54 -4.09 22.14
CA GLN A 99 -4.23 -5.50 21.98
C GLN A 99 -4.15 -5.92 20.51
N ALA A 100 -5.07 -5.46 19.67
CA ALA A 100 -5.04 -5.74 18.23
C ALA A 100 -3.81 -5.12 17.55
N LEU A 101 -3.44 -3.90 17.94
CA LEU A 101 -2.22 -3.23 17.45
C LEU A 101 -0.97 -4.00 17.87
N ASP A 102 -0.85 -4.36 19.15
CA ASP A 102 0.30 -5.08 19.69
C ASP A 102 0.42 -6.46 19.01
N PHE A 103 -0.69 -7.17 18.87
CA PHE A 103 -0.75 -8.44 18.15
C PHE A 103 -0.26 -8.28 16.71
N PHE A 104 -0.68 -7.22 16.01
CA PHE A 104 -0.24 -6.95 14.64
C PHE A 104 1.29 -6.78 14.54
N ILE A 105 1.86 -5.97 15.42
CA ILE A 105 3.30 -5.66 15.44
C ILE A 105 4.11 -6.92 15.80
N GLU A 106 3.67 -7.67 16.82
CA GLU A 106 4.36 -8.86 17.31
C GLU A 106 4.34 -10.01 16.30
N ASN A 107 3.26 -10.12 15.51
CA ASN A 107 3.01 -11.24 14.59
C ASN A 107 3.05 -10.81 13.11
N GLU A 108 3.72 -9.70 12.81
CA GLU A 108 3.78 -9.06 11.49
C GLU A 108 3.99 -10.06 10.34
N ARG A 109 4.99 -10.94 10.48
CA ARG A 109 5.34 -11.96 9.46
C ARG A 109 4.21 -12.97 9.22
N GLU A 110 3.61 -13.44 10.30
CA GLU A 110 2.55 -14.45 10.22
C GLU A 110 1.28 -13.84 9.62
N ILE A 111 0.96 -12.60 9.98
CA ILE A 111 -0.15 -11.84 9.41
C ILE A 111 0.06 -11.62 7.91
N HIS A 112 1.25 -11.21 7.47
CA HIS A 112 1.57 -11.11 6.05
C HIS A 112 1.36 -12.43 5.30
N ALA A 113 1.81 -13.55 5.88
CA ALA A 113 1.62 -14.86 5.28
C ALA A 113 0.12 -15.26 5.20
N THR A 114 -0.64 -14.97 6.24
CA THR A 114 -2.09 -15.22 6.30
C THR A 114 -2.86 -14.39 5.28
N VAL A 115 -2.61 -13.08 5.23
CA VAL A 115 -3.23 -12.14 4.26
C VAL A 115 -2.90 -12.56 2.84
N ARG A 116 -1.62 -12.83 2.56
CA ARG A 116 -1.18 -13.34 1.25
C ARG A 116 -2.01 -14.56 0.85
N LYS A 117 -2.01 -15.59 1.69
CA LYS A 117 -2.73 -16.84 1.41
C LYS A 117 -4.21 -16.59 1.14
N ALA A 118 -4.85 -15.69 1.89
CA ALA A 118 -6.24 -15.31 1.69
C ALA A 118 -6.48 -14.66 0.33
N ILE A 119 -5.63 -13.70 -0.08
CA ILE A 119 -5.69 -13.05 -1.39
C ILE A 119 -5.52 -14.08 -2.52
N TYR A 120 -4.52 -14.96 -2.41
CA TYR A 120 -4.31 -16.03 -3.40
C TYR A 120 -5.53 -16.92 -3.56
N ASN A 121 -6.11 -17.39 -2.45
CA ASN A 121 -7.29 -18.24 -2.49
C ASN A 121 -8.49 -17.50 -3.10
N TYR A 122 -8.68 -16.23 -2.74
CA TYR A 122 -9.75 -15.39 -3.29
C TYR A 122 -9.61 -15.20 -4.79
N TYR A 123 -8.40 -14.87 -5.26
CA TYR A 123 -8.10 -14.73 -6.68
C TYR A 123 -8.35 -16.03 -7.45
N GLN A 124 -7.94 -17.19 -6.93
CA GLN A 124 -8.17 -18.47 -7.60
C GLN A 124 -9.66 -18.76 -7.83
N VAL A 125 -10.52 -18.33 -6.91
CA VAL A 125 -11.97 -18.48 -7.04
C VAL A 125 -12.52 -17.57 -8.14
N LEU A 126 -12.03 -16.32 -8.22
CA LEU A 126 -12.55 -15.32 -9.16
C LEU A 126 -11.88 -15.34 -10.54
N TYR A 127 -10.68 -15.91 -10.66
CA TYR A 127 -9.86 -15.86 -11.86
C TYR A 127 -10.58 -16.32 -13.14
N PRO A 128 -11.35 -17.42 -13.15
CA PRO A 128 -12.06 -17.84 -14.36
C PRO A 128 -13.06 -16.79 -14.86
N ASP A 129 -13.84 -16.22 -13.95
CA ASP A 129 -14.87 -15.22 -14.27
C ASP A 129 -14.23 -13.91 -14.73
N TYR A 130 -13.15 -13.48 -14.07
CA TYR A 130 -12.40 -12.28 -14.47
C TYR A 130 -11.70 -12.46 -15.82
N LYS A 131 -11.18 -13.65 -16.09
CA LYS A 131 -10.56 -13.97 -17.36
C LYS A 131 -11.58 -13.91 -18.50
N GLU A 132 -12.73 -14.57 -18.34
CA GLU A 132 -13.80 -14.55 -19.33
C GLU A 132 -14.29 -13.12 -19.60
N ALA A 133 -14.55 -12.34 -18.54
CA ALA A 133 -14.97 -10.95 -18.68
C ALA A 133 -13.94 -10.08 -19.40
N GLN A 134 -12.64 -10.28 -19.12
CA GLN A 134 -11.56 -9.55 -19.76
C GLN A 134 -11.37 -9.97 -21.23
N GLU A 135 -11.56 -11.26 -21.56
CA GLU A 135 -11.57 -11.79 -22.92
C GLU A 135 -12.69 -11.16 -23.76
N ASP A 136 -13.91 -11.16 -23.22
CA ASP A 136 -15.08 -10.57 -23.87
C ASP A 136 -14.91 -9.06 -24.07
N ALA A 137 -14.44 -8.33 -23.04
CA ALA A 137 -14.18 -6.91 -23.14
C ALA A 137 -13.09 -6.60 -24.18
N SER A 138 -12.01 -7.39 -24.21
CA SER A 138 -10.91 -7.21 -25.19
C SER A 138 -11.38 -7.45 -26.62
N ALA A 139 -12.29 -8.42 -26.84
CA ALA A 139 -12.88 -8.68 -28.14
C ALA A 139 -13.79 -7.53 -28.63
N LEU A 140 -14.49 -6.85 -27.72
CA LEU A 140 -15.44 -5.78 -28.03
C LEU A 140 -14.79 -4.41 -28.19
N TYR A 141 -13.83 -4.07 -27.33
CA TYR A 141 -13.30 -2.71 -27.20
C TYR A 141 -11.84 -2.57 -27.62
N GLY A 142 -11.18 -3.69 -27.96
CA GLY A 142 -9.72 -3.76 -28.07
C GLY A 142 -9.10 -3.81 -26.68
N GLY A 143 -8.22 -4.78 -26.46
CA GLY A 143 -7.61 -5.03 -25.16
C GLY A 143 -6.15 -5.47 -25.27
N PRO A 144 -5.53 -5.84 -24.14
CA PRO A 144 -4.17 -6.34 -24.15
C PRO A 144 -4.04 -7.57 -25.05
N LYS A 145 -2.91 -7.68 -25.76
CA LYS A 145 -2.64 -8.82 -26.66
C LYS A 145 -2.53 -10.14 -25.90
N ASN A 146 -2.14 -10.07 -24.63
CA ASN A 146 -2.05 -11.20 -23.73
C ASN A 146 -2.72 -10.81 -22.41
N ILE A 147 -3.79 -11.52 -22.05
CA ILE A 147 -4.55 -11.24 -20.82
C ILE A 147 -3.75 -11.60 -19.58
N ASP A 148 -2.84 -12.57 -19.69
CA ASP A 148 -1.96 -12.95 -18.59
C ASP A 148 -1.02 -11.80 -18.16
N ASP A 149 -0.83 -10.77 -19.00
CA ASP A 149 -0.05 -9.57 -18.66
C ASP A 149 -0.81 -8.62 -17.71
N VAL A 150 -2.15 -8.68 -17.68
CA VAL A 150 -3.00 -7.85 -16.81
C VAL A 150 -3.71 -8.65 -15.73
N LEU A 151 -3.89 -9.95 -15.94
CA LEU A 151 -4.56 -10.88 -15.04
C LEU A 151 -3.73 -12.18 -14.99
N PRO A 152 -2.65 -12.22 -14.20
CA PRO A 152 -1.67 -13.29 -14.24
C PRO A 152 -2.22 -14.61 -13.65
N PRO A 153 -2.15 -15.74 -14.37
CA PRO A 153 -2.51 -17.04 -13.81
C PRO A 153 -1.61 -17.40 -12.62
N ILE A 154 -2.16 -17.99 -11.57
CA ILE A 154 -1.35 -18.55 -10.47
C ILE A 154 -0.78 -19.90 -10.91
N LEU A 155 0.51 -19.96 -11.17
CA LEU A 155 1.22 -21.19 -11.54
C LEU A 155 1.98 -21.79 -10.35
N ASN A 156 2.61 -20.95 -9.54
CA ASN A 156 3.49 -21.37 -8.45
C ASN A 156 3.17 -20.71 -7.09
N GLY A 157 2.22 -19.78 -7.04
CA GLY A 157 1.79 -19.11 -5.81
C GLY A 157 2.67 -17.93 -5.41
N THR A 158 3.49 -17.42 -6.33
CA THR A 158 4.31 -16.21 -6.17
C THR A 158 3.95 -15.10 -7.15
N GLU A 159 2.97 -15.32 -8.03
CA GLU A 159 2.58 -14.34 -9.06
C GLU A 159 1.88 -13.11 -8.50
N LEU A 160 1.20 -13.24 -7.36
CA LEU A 160 0.49 -12.15 -6.66
C LEU A 160 1.34 -11.53 -5.54
N ASP A 161 2.63 -11.81 -5.53
CA ASP A 161 3.50 -11.41 -4.44
C ASP A 161 3.75 -9.90 -4.38
N GLN A 162 3.72 -9.25 -5.55
CA GLN A 162 3.75 -7.80 -5.68
C GLN A 162 2.56 -7.08 -5.00
N ILE A 163 1.51 -7.82 -4.64
CA ILE A 163 0.23 -7.29 -4.11
C ILE A 163 0.26 -7.22 -2.58
N VAL A 164 1.18 -7.93 -1.94
CA VAL A 164 1.17 -8.09 -0.47
C VAL A 164 1.94 -6.97 0.24
N GLU A 165 2.29 -5.89 -0.45
CA GLU A 165 2.65 -4.67 0.26
C GLU A 165 1.36 -4.03 0.76
N PHE A 166 1.20 -3.98 2.09
CA PHE A 166 0.01 -3.39 2.70
C PHE A 166 -0.05 -1.91 2.36
N ALA A 167 -1.17 -1.53 1.77
CA ALA A 167 -1.45 -0.18 1.34
C ALA A 167 -2.07 0.68 2.42
N SER A 168 -2.87 0.08 3.28
CA SER A 168 -3.35 0.73 4.49
C SER A 168 -3.56 -0.32 5.57
N ILE A 169 -3.37 0.12 6.82
CA ILE A 169 -3.60 -0.71 8.00
C ILE A 169 -4.43 0.12 8.97
N ARG A 170 -5.55 -0.44 9.42
CA ARG A 170 -6.46 0.19 10.36
C ARG A 170 -6.78 -0.75 11.51
N ILE A 171 -6.79 -0.23 12.72
CA ILE A 171 -7.41 -0.88 13.88
C ILE A 171 -8.83 -0.34 14.00
N ASN A 172 -9.81 -1.20 13.73
CA ASN A 172 -11.23 -0.83 13.74
C ASN A 172 -11.73 -0.57 15.17
N SER A 173 -12.84 0.15 15.30
CA SER A 173 -13.48 0.37 16.60
C SER A 173 -13.98 -0.94 17.22
N THR A 174 -13.86 -1.08 18.54
CA THR A 174 -14.34 -2.26 19.27
C THR A 174 -15.85 -2.49 19.03
N THR A 175 -16.21 -3.69 18.60
CA THR A 175 -17.60 -4.17 18.50
C THR A 175 -17.69 -5.48 19.27
N ASP A 176 -18.71 -5.63 20.12
CA ASP A 176 -18.90 -6.80 20.98
C ASP A 176 -17.65 -7.19 21.81
N GLY A 177 -16.91 -6.19 22.29
CA GLY A 177 -15.71 -6.39 23.11
C GLY A 177 -14.49 -6.91 22.34
N LYS A 178 -14.48 -6.81 21.01
CA LYS A 178 -13.33 -7.16 20.18
C LYS A 178 -13.03 -6.07 19.15
N ALA A 179 -11.75 -5.78 18.94
CA ALA A 179 -11.28 -4.98 17.81
C ALA A 179 -10.81 -5.89 16.68
N THR A 180 -10.88 -5.40 15.44
CA THR A 180 -10.38 -6.10 14.25
C THR A 180 -9.31 -5.26 13.57
N ILE A 181 -8.45 -5.92 12.80
CA ILE A 181 -7.43 -5.28 11.99
C ILE A 181 -7.94 -5.28 10.54
N GLY A 182 -8.13 -4.09 9.97
CA GLY A 182 -8.35 -3.89 8.55
C GLY A 182 -7.02 -3.73 7.82
N ILE A 183 -6.86 -4.43 6.70
CA ILE A 183 -5.70 -4.33 5.82
C ILE A 183 -6.20 -4.15 4.40
N GLU A 184 -5.76 -3.11 3.72
CA GLU A 184 -5.94 -2.98 2.27
C GLU A 184 -4.63 -3.34 1.56
N ALA A 185 -4.76 -4.07 0.48
CA ALA A 185 -3.67 -4.48 -0.39
C ALA A 185 -4.00 -4.04 -1.83
N PHE A 186 -3.07 -3.40 -2.53
CA PHE A 186 -3.24 -3.05 -3.94
C PHE A 186 -2.51 -4.03 -4.84
N GLY A 187 -3.14 -4.39 -5.95
CA GLY A 187 -2.53 -5.18 -7.00
C GLY A 187 -2.85 -4.59 -8.36
N GLU A 188 -1.95 -4.76 -9.31
CA GLU A 188 -2.10 -4.21 -10.67
C GLU A 188 -3.38 -4.69 -11.39
N TRP A 189 -3.92 -5.87 -11.02
CA TRP A 189 -5.15 -6.42 -11.58
C TRP A 189 -6.43 -6.02 -10.83
N ASP A 190 -6.32 -5.41 -9.64
CA ASP A 190 -7.46 -4.92 -8.87
C ASP A 190 -7.23 -3.46 -8.47
N ILE A 191 -7.68 -2.56 -9.35
CA ILE A 191 -7.56 -1.11 -9.19
C ILE A 191 -8.28 -0.59 -7.95
N ASN A 192 -9.24 -1.34 -7.41
CA ASN A 192 -10.01 -0.92 -6.24
C ASN A 192 -9.32 -1.36 -4.93
N GLY A 193 -8.28 -2.18 -5.02
CA GLY A 193 -7.65 -2.79 -3.87
C GLY A 193 -8.50 -3.89 -3.23
N ILE A 194 -7.85 -4.72 -2.43
CA ILE A 194 -8.46 -5.83 -1.72
C ILE A 194 -8.44 -5.49 -0.24
N GLY A 195 -9.63 -5.27 0.33
CA GLY A 195 -9.80 -5.11 1.76
C GLY A 195 -9.87 -6.48 2.45
N LEU A 196 -9.14 -6.65 3.55
CA LEU A 196 -9.21 -7.82 4.41
C LEU A 196 -9.44 -7.39 5.85
N ARG A 197 -10.29 -8.13 6.56
CA ARG A 197 -10.50 -7.94 7.99
C ARG A 197 -10.02 -9.15 8.75
N LEU A 198 -9.18 -8.90 9.76
CA LEU A 198 -8.59 -9.92 10.60
C LEU A 198 -9.10 -9.81 12.04
N GLN A 199 -9.26 -10.95 12.67
CA GLN A 199 -9.60 -11.09 14.08
C GLN A 199 -8.81 -12.25 14.65
N ASP A 200 -8.12 -12.03 15.77
CA ASP A 200 -7.35 -13.06 16.47
C ASP A 200 -6.33 -13.80 15.54
N GLY A 201 -5.79 -13.10 14.53
CA GLY A 201 -4.83 -13.62 13.55
C GLY A 201 -5.42 -14.29 12.31
N GLU A 202 -6.74 -14.46 12.26
CA GLU A 202 -7.43 -15.09 11.13
C GLU A 202 -8.16 -14.06 10.26
N VAL A 203 -8.23 -14.30 8.95
CA VAL A 203 -9.04 -13.48 8.03
C VAL A 203 -10.51 -13.88 8.17
N VAL A 204 -11.34 -12.96 8.65
CA VAL A 204 -12.77 -13.15 8.86
C VAL A 204 -13.62 -12.56 7.72
N GLU A 205 -13.07 -11.65 6.91
CA GLU A 205 -13.73 -11.08 5.74
C GLU A 205 -12.71 -10.68 4.66
N ILE A 206 -13.11 -10.81 3.38
CA ILE A 206 -12.37 -10.35 2.19
C ILE A 206 -13.32 -9.50 1.33
N GLY A 207 -12.80 -8.43 0.74
CA GLY A 207 -13.54 -7.42 -0.03
C GLY A 207 -13.88 -6.17 0.78
N ASN A 208 -13.73 -6.20 2.10
CA ASN A 208 -13.94 -5.05 2.98
C ASN A 208 -12.98 -5.10 4.18
N ALA A 209 -12.10 -4.11 4.28
CA ALA A 209 -11.19 -3.96 5.42
C ALA A 209 -11.88 -3.34 6.65
N TYR A 210 -13.01 -2.69 6.45
CA TYR A 210 -13.65 -1.80 7.41
C TYR A 210 -15.00 -2.34 7.85
N VAL A 211 -15.47 -1.89 9.01
CA VAL A 211 -16.87 -2.09 9.39
C VAL A 211 -17.63 -0.94 8.75
N GLY A 212 -18.62 -1.23 7.91
CA GLY A 212 -19.46 -0.18 7.30
C GLY A 212 -19.99 0.76 8.39
N LEU A 213 -19.70 2.05 8.23
CA LEU A 213 -20.14 3.12 9.14
C LEU A 213 -21.64 3.38 9.01
#